data_AF-A0A8S3HZA9-F1
#
_entry.id   AF-A0A8S3HZA9-F1
#
_cell.length_a   1.000
_cell.length_b   1.000
_cell.length_c   1.000
_cell.angle_alpha   90.00
_cell.angle_beta   90.00
_cell.angle_gamma   90.00
#
_symmetry.space_group_name_H-M   'P 1'
#
loop_
_entity.id
_entity.type
_entity.pdbx_description
1 polymer ?
#
loop_
_entity_poly.entity_id
_entity_poly.type
_entity_poly.pdbx_seq_one_letter_code
_entity_poly.pdbx_strand_id
1 'polypeptide(L)'
;WVDNCVGDKTLPYFTGFIFFTPICLLFFLYGAFVYYRNHCNITSIGLLSAIINCKASVLWFTGIAMLHTFWISALCITLVTQILAGFTTNERFNFWRYGYMRVDDGLSPFSFGWKQNLVDLLNRRILWYTPTNFDWTRIYTLDDFNELIPTRLRRSTKSSLNNLPKHSFNV
;
A
#
# COMPACT_ATOMS: atom_id res chain seq x y z
N TRP A 1 -14.02 -6.04 4.02
CA TRP A 1 -13.31 -5.76 5.29
C TRP A 1 -13.76 -4.43 5.85
N VAL A 2 -13.51 -3.35 5.12
CA VAL A 2 -14.20 -2.08 5.30
C VAL A 2 -15.41 -2.12 4.38
N ASP A 3 -16.61 -1.93 4.92
CA ASP A 3 -17.88 -1.89 4.19
C ASP A 3 -18.03 -0.57 3.41
N ASN A 4 -17.00 -0.23 2.63
CA ASN A 4 -16.89 1.03 1.90
C ASN A 4 -15.90 0.88 0.74
N CYS A 5 -16.04 1.75 -0.26
CA CYS A 5 -15.07 1.89 -1.35
C CYS A 5 -13.81 2.61 -0.86
N VAL A 6 -12.65 2.13 -1.31
CA VAL A 6 -11.36 2.77 -1.07
C VAL A 6 -10.95 3.53 -2.32
N GLY A 7 -11.10 4.86 -2.28
CA GLY A 7 -10.63 5.80 -3.30
C GLY A 7 -9.90 6.99 -2.68
N ASP A 8 -9.63 8.02 -3.49
CA ASP A 8 -8.82 9.21 -3.16
C ASP A 8 -8.98 9.73 -1.72
N LYS A 9 -10.21 10.06 -1.30
CA LYS A 9 -10.49 10.65 0.03
C LYS A 9 -10.34 9.67 1.20
N THR A 10 -10.52 8.38 0.95
CA THR A 10 -10.51 7.31 1.98
C THR A 10 -9.19 6.57 2.06
N LEU A 11 -8.40 6.64 0.98
CA LEU A 11 -7.13 5.93 0.82
C LEU A 11 -6.15 6.19 1.98
N PRO A 12 -5.99 7.43 2.50
CA PRO A 12 -5.02 7.69 3.57
C PRO A 12 -5.37 6.94 4.87
N TYR A 13 -6.67 6.86 5.19
CA TYR A 13 -7.17 6.11 6.35
C TYR A 13 -6.98 4.61 6.16
N PHE A 14 -7.29 4.10 4.96
CA PHE A 14 -7.09 2.69 4.63
C PHE A 14 -5.61 2.30 4.67
N THR A 15 -4.71 3.16 4.19
CA THR A 15 -3.26 2.95 4.29
C THR A 15 -2.81 2.88 5.75
N GLY A 16 -3.29 3.78 6.60
CA GLY A 16 -3.02 3.72 8.04
C GLY A 16 -3.50 2.40 8.65
N PHE A 17 -4.74 1.99 8.36
CA PHE A 17 -5.29 0.72 8.82
C PHE A 17 -4.41 -0.48 8.43
N ILE A 18 -4.03 -0.59 7.16
CA ILE A 18 -3.19 -1.69 6.66
C ILE A 18 -1.78 -1.66 7.25
N PHE A 19 -1.21 -0.47 7.49
CA PHE A 19 0.13 -0.33 8.07
C PHE A 19 0.21 -0.69 9.56
N PHE A 20 -0.76 -0.24 10.36
CA PHE A 20 -0.74 -0.48 11.81
C PHE A 20 -1.25 -1.87 12.21
N THR A 21 -2.13 -2.48 11.42
CA THR A 21 -2.66 -3.82 11.72
C THR A 21 -1.59 -4.90 11.93
N PRO A 22 -0.58 -5.09 11.05
CA PRO A 22 0.46 -6.09 11.27
C PRO A 22 1.29 -5.78 12.52
N ILE A 23 1.53 -4.51 12.86
CA ILE A 23 2.22 -4.12 14.09
C ILE A 23 1.43 -4.60 15.31
N CYS A 24 0.12 -4.31 15.37
CA CYS A 24 -0.74 -4.78 16.46
C CYS A 24 -0.79 -6.31 16.55
N LEU A 25 -0.83 -7.01 15.41
CA LEU A 25 -0.80 -8.49 15.39
C LEU A 25 0.54 -9.05 15.88
N LEU A 26 1.67 -8.43 15.55
CA LEU A 26 2.98 -8.82 16.06
C LEU A 26 3.07 -8.64 17.59
N PHE A 27 2.50 -7.56 18.13
CA PHE A 27 2.37 -7.38 19.58
C PHE A 27 1.53 -8.49 20.22
N PHE A 28 0.41 -8.86 19.60
CA PHE A 28 -0.40 -9.98 20.07
C PHE A 28 0.38 -11.32 20.03
N LEU A 29 1.09 -11.60 18.94
CA LEU A 29 1.90 -12.81 18.80
C LEU A 29 3.04 -12.87 19.82
N TYR A 30 3.67 -11.73 20.13
CA TYR A 30 4.64 -11.64 21.21
C TYR A 30 4.02 -11.99 22.56
N GLY A 31 2.84 -11.43 22.86
CA GLY A 31 2.09 -11.78 24.08
C GLY A 31 1.74 -13.28 24.16
N ALA A 32 1.31 -13.87 23.04
CA ALA A 32 1.04 -15.31 22.97
C ALA A 32 2.31 -16.13 23.21
N PHE A 33 3.45 -15.73 22.64
CA PHE A 33 4.74 -16.39 22.89
C PHE A 33 5.14 -16.36 24.37
N VAL A 34 5.04 -15.20 25.03
CA VAL A 34 5.30 -15.06 26.47
C VAL A 34 4.34 -15.93 27.28
N TYR A 35 3.06 -15.99 26.90
CA TYR A 35 2.07 -16.87 27.55
C TYR A 35 2.48 -18.34 27.47
N TYR A 36 2.81 -18.84 26.28
CA TYR A 36 3.22 -20.24 26.10
C TYR A 36 4.47 -20.59 26.90
N ARG A 37 5.46 -19.68 26.95
CA ARG A 37 6.71 -19.88 27.69
C ARG A 37 6.49 -19.99 29.21
N ASN A 38 5.55 -19.23 29.75
CA ASN A 38 5.36 -19.13 31.20
C ASN A 38 4.32 -20.13 31.74
N HIS A 39 3.33 -20.51 30.93
CA HIS A 39 2.19 -21.31 31.40
C HIS A 39 2.13 -22.73 30.83
N CYS A 40 2.81 -23.00 29.71
CA CYS A 40 2.79 -24.32 29.09
C CYS A 40 4.09 -25.05 29.37
N ASN A 41 3.99 -26.30 29.83
CA ASN A 41 5.14 -27.15 30.07
C ASN A 41 5.65 -27.71 28.73
N ILE A 42 6.43 -26.90 28.01
CA ILE A 42 7.00 -27.26 26.71
C ILE A 42 8.18 -28.20 26.92
N THR A 43 7.95 -29.50 26.80
CA THR A 43 9.02 -30.50 26.70
C THR A 43 9.54 -30.58 25.25
N SER A 44 10.81 -30.96 25.08
CA SER A 44 11.46 -31.08 23.76
C SER A 44 10.79 -32.11 22.83
N ILE A 45 10.04 -33.05 23.41
CA ILE A 45 9.29 -34.08 22.69
C ILE A 45 7.82 -33.67 22.65
N GLY A 46 7.38 -33.11 21.51
CA GLY A 46 5.98 -32.79 21.27
C GLY A 46 5.56 -31.34 21.54
N LEU A 47 6.30 -30.35 21.04
CA LEU A 47 5.94 -28.93 21.13
C LEU A 47 4.47 -28.66 20.78
N LEU A 48 3.99 -29.23 19.66
CA LEU A 48 2.62 -29.02 19.20
C LEU A 48 1.59 -29.66 20.14
N SER A 49 1.84 -30.88 20.64
CA SER A 49 0.93 -31.52 21.58
C SER A 49 0.92 -30.80 22.93
N ALA A 50 2.06 -30.31 23.40
CA ALA A 50 2.16 -29.50 24.62
C ALA A 50 1.34 -28.20 24.51
N ILE A 51 1.38 -27.51 23.37
CA ILE A 51 0.62 -26.28 23.13
C ILE A 51 -0.89 -26.56 23.03
N ILE A 52 -1.30 -27.59 22.29
CA ILE A 52 -2.71 -27.96 22.12
C ILE A 52 -3.34 -28.29 23.48
N ASN A 53 -2.66 -29.09 24.30
CA ASN A 53 -3.16 -29.51 25.61
C ASN A 53 -3.13 -28.38 26.66
N CYS A 54 -2.33 -27.33 26.45
CA CYS A 54 -2.23 -26.21 27.38
C CYS A 54 -3.48 -25.32 27.35
N LYS A 55 -3.78 -24.73 26.18
CA LYS A 55 -5.02 -23.96 26.00
C LYS A 55 -5.40 -23.78 24.53
N ALA A 56 -6.32 -24.61 24.06
CA ALA A 56 -6.78 -24.62 22.66
C ALA A 56 -7.30 -23.26 22.16
N SER A 57 -7.93 -22.45 23.02
CA SER A 57 -8.43 -21.12 22.61
C SER A 57 -7.29 -20.17 22.24
N VAL A 58 -6.20 -20.18 23.00
CA VAL A 58 -5.02 -19.32 22.73
C VAL A 58 -4.35 -19.78 21.44
N LEU A 59 -4.27 -21.09 21.20
CA LEU A 59 -3.77 -21.67 19.95
C LEU A 59 -4.60 -21.21 18.74
N TRP A 60 -5.94 -21.26 18.84
CA TRP A 60 -6.84 -20.79 17.80
C TRP A 60 -6.61 -19.33 17.43
N PHE A 61 -6.60 -18.42 18.42
CA PHE A 61 -6.36 -16.99 18.17
C PHE A 61 -4.94 -16.73 17.67
N THR A 62 -3.94 -17.47 18.15
CA THR A 62 -2.55 -17.40 17.65
C THR A 62 -2.50 -17.77 16.16
N GLY A 63 -3.15 -18.87 15.77
CA GLY A 63 -3.21 -19.30 14.37
C GLY A 63 -3.89 -18.27 13.45
N ILE A 64 -5.03 -17.72 13.89
CA ILE A 64 -5.70 -16.63 13.18
C ILE A 64 -4.77 -15.42 13.04
N ALA A 65 -4.10 -15.01 14.13
CA ALA A 65 -3.19 -13.87 14.12
C ALA A 65 -1.99 -14.09 13.18
N MET A 66 -1.43 -15.30 13.11
CA MET A 66 -0.33 -15.64 12.18
C MET A 66 -0.80 -15.53 10.72
N LEU A 67 -1.95 -16.10 10.38
CA LEU A 67 -2.52 -16.02 9.03
C LEU A 67 -2.81 -14.55 8.65
N HIS A 68 -3.41 -13.80 9.57
CA HIS A 68 -3.70 -12.37 9.36
C HIS A 68 -2.42 -11.54 9.23
N THR A 69 -1.39 -11.84 10.01
CA THR A 69 -0.09 -11.16 9.91
C THR A 69 0.52 -11.40 8.54
N PHE A 70 0.53 -12.65 8.05
CA PHE A 70 1.08 -12.98 6.74
C PHE A 70 0.37 -12.23 5.61
N TRP A 71 -0.96 -12.38 5.50
CA TRP A 71 -1.66 -11.82 4.33
C TRP A 71 -1.80 -10.29 4.38
N ILE A 72 -1.97 -9.67 5.58
CA ILE A 72 -2.03 -8.19 5.69
C ILE A 72 -0.66 -7.59 5.45
N SER A 73 0.43 -8.23 5.88
CA SER A 73 1.78 -7.75 5.57
C SER A 73 2.05 -7.78 4.06
N ALA A 74 1.60 -8.82 3.36
CA ALA A 74 1.67 -8.87 1.90
C ALA A 74 0.89 -7.73 1.24
N LEU A 75 -0.34 -7.44 1.72
CA LEU A 75 -1.13 -6.29 1.27
C LEU A 75 -0.46 -4.95 1.60
N CYS A 76 0.22 -4.84 2.74
CA CYS A 76 0.93 -3.63 3.12
C CYS A 76 2.11 -3.36 2.18
N ILE A 77 2.89 -4.40 1.84
CA ILE A 77 4.03 -4.27 0.92
C ILE A 77 3.56 -3.81 -0.47
N THR A 78 2.50 -4.46 -0.99
CA THR A 78 1.94 -4.09 -2.30
C THR A 78 1.35 -2.68 -2.29
N LEU A 79 0.66 -2.28 -1.22
CA LEU A 79 0.11 -0.93 -1.08
C LEU A 79 1.22 0.13 -1.03
N VAL A 80 2.27 -0.08 -0.23
CA VAL A 80 3.40 0.86 -0.13
C VAL A 80 4.10 1.00 -1.48
N THR A 81 4.44 -0.11 -2.14
CA THR A 81 5.08 -0.06 -3.46
C THR A 81 4.21 0.65 -4.51
N GLN A 82 2.89 0.45 -4.49
CA GLN A 82 1.95 1.16 -5.37
C GLN A 82 1.93 2.67 -5.11
N ILE A 83 1.86 3.10 -3.84
CA ILE A 83 1.91 4.52 -3.46
C ILE A 83 3.22 5.17 -3.93
N LEU A 84 4.36 4.51 -3.68
CA LEU A 84 5.66 5.04 -4.07
C LEU A 84 5.81 5.17 -5.59
N ALA A 85 5.22 4.25 -6.36
CA ALA A 85 5.22 4.26 -7.81
C ALA A 85 4.12 5.15 -8.43
N GLY A 86 3.16 5.64 -7.63
CA GLY A 86 2.05 6.48 -8.09
C GLY A 86 0.95 5.71 -8.83
N PHE A 87 0.72 4.44 -8.47
CA PHE A 87 -0.32 3.62 -9.07
C PHE A 87 -1.46 3.33 -8.09
N THR A 88 -2.67 3.28 -8.63
CA THR A 88 -3.79 2.58 -8.00
C THR A 88 -3.70 1.07 -8.28
N THR A 89 -4.38 0.29 -7.45
CA THR A 89 -4.46 -1.16 -7.63
C THR A 89 -5.07 -1.53 -8.98
N ASN A 90 -6.10 -0.80 -9.43
CA ASN A 90 -6.74 -1.00 -10.73
C ASN A 90 -5.74 -0.81 -11.89
N GLU A 91 -4.98 0.29 -11.86
CA GLU A 91 -3.95 0.58 -12.86
C GLU A 91 -2.85 -0.48 -12.87
N ARG A 92 -2.43 -0.98 -11.71
CA ARG A 92 -1.40 -2.02 -11.62
C ARG A 92 -1.86 -3.36 -12.18
N PHE A 93 -3.10 -3.79 -11.90
CA PHE A 93 -3.62 -5.06 -12.43
C PHE A 93 -3.97 -4.96 -13.92
N ASN A 94 -4.46 -3.81 -14.36
CA ASN A 94 -4.81 -3.56 -15.75
C ASN A 94 -3.69 -2.85 -16.53
N PHE A 95 -2.44 -2.94 -16.08
CA PHE A 95 -1.30 -2.26 -16.69
C PHE A 95 -1.14 -2.61 -18.18
N TRP A 96 -1.51 -3.83 -18.56
CA TRP A 96 -1.46 -4.29 -19.94
C TRP A 96 -2.48 -3.56 -20.83
N ARG A 97 -3.58 -3.06 -20.29
CA ARG A 97 -4.60 -2.32 -21.04
C ARG A 97 -4.14 -0.90 -21.35
N TYR A 98 -3.34 -0.30 -20.47
CA TYR A 98 -2.94 1.10 -20.57
C TYR A 98 -1.60 1.24 -21.30
N GLY A 99 -1.64 1.59 -22.59
CA GLY A 99 -0.45 1.74 -23.43
C GLY A 99 0.58 2.73 -22.87
N TYR A 100 0.12 3.80 -22.21
CA TYR A 100 0.98 4.80 -21.57
C TYR A 100 1.75 4.27 -20.35
N MET A 101 1.31 3.18 -19.72
CA MET A 101 2.02 2.58 -18.58
C MET A 101 3.17 1.66 -19.00
N ARG A 102 3.26 1.31 -20.29
CA ARG A 102 4.28 0.38 -20.82
C ARG A 102 5.63 1.05 -21.12
N VAL A 103 5.69 2.37 -21.03
CA VAL A 103 6.79 3.18 -21.58
C VAL A 103 7.80 3.62 -20.52
N ASP A 104 7.39 3.78 -19.25
CA ASP A 104 8.20 4.40 -18.20
C ASP A 104 8.67 3.41 -17.11
N ASP A 105 9.36 2.33 -17.49
CA ASP A 105 10.10 1.43 -16.57
C ASP A 105 9.32 0.96 -15.32
N GLY A 106 7.98 0.92 -15.39
CA GLY A 106 7.12 0.55 -14.26
C GLY A 106 6.86 1.65 -13.22
N LEU A 107 7.00 2.92 -13.59
CA LEU A 107 6.51 4.10 -12.86
C LEU A 107 5.25 4.68 -13.54
N SER A 108 4.36 5.26 -12.74
CA SER A 108 3.18 5.93 -13.27
C SER A 108 3.57 7.27 -13.90
N PRO A 109 3.02 7.67 -15.05
CA PRO A 109 3.22 9.03 -15.59
C PRO A 109 2.65 10.11 -14.66
N PHE A 110 1.78 9.71 -13.71
CA PHE A 110 1.23 10.57 -12.67
C PHE A 110 2.11 10.65 -11.42
N SER A 111 3.26 9.96 -11.41
CA SER A 111 4.20 9.97 -10.29
C SER A 111 5.07 11.23 -10.31
N PHE A 112 5.10 11.95 -9.19
CA PHE A 112 6.01 13.07 -8.96
C PHE A 112 7.26 12.68 -8.15
N GLY A 113 7.52 11.38 -8.08
CA GLY A 113 8.55 10.79 -7.24
C GLY A 113 8.01 10.35 -5.88
N TRP A 114 8.63 9.31 -5.32
CA TRP A 114 8.11 8.59 -4.15
C TRP A 114 7.83 9.48 -2.92
N LYS A 115 8.65 10.52 -2.69
CA LYS A 115 8.45 11.48 -1.59
C LYS A 115 7.20 12.34 -1.80
N GLN A 116 7.00 12.83 -3.01
CA GLN A 116 5.86 13.68 -3.33
C GLN A 116 4.57 12.85 -3.33
N ASN A 117 4.59 11.63 -3.86
CA ASN A 117 3.44 10.74 -3.84
C ASN A 117 2.97 10.43 -2.42
N LEU A 118 3.91 10.25 -1.47
CA LEU A 118 3.57 10.04 -0.06
C LEU A 118 2.95 11.29 0.58
N VAL A 119 3.47 12.47 0.25
CA VAL A 119 2.94 13.77 0.73
C VAL A 119 1.54 14.02 0.18
N ASP A 120 1.32 13.69 -1.09
CA ASP A 120 0.04 13.82 -1.77
C ASP A 120 -0.98 12.84 -1.19
N LEU A 121 -0.59 11.60 -0.89
CA LEU A 121 -1.44 10.65 -0.16
C LEU A 121 -1.85 11.21 1.22
N LEU A 122 -0.89 11.67 2.02
CA LEU A 122 -1.20 12.13 3.38
C LEU A 122 -1.95 13.46 3.38
N ASN A 123 -2.04 14.14 2.24
CA ASN A 123 -2.59 15.47 2.05
C ASN A 123 -2.16 16.45 3.16
N ARG A 124 -0.89 16.35 3.58
CA ARG A 124 -0.29 17.16 4.63
C ARG A 124 1.09 17.57 4.21
N ARG A 125 1.47 18.80 4.56
CA ARG A 125 2.84 19.27 4.37
C ARG A 125 3.79 18.48 5.27
N ILE A 126 4.81 17.87 4.68
CA ILE A 126 5.85 17.12 5.39
C ILE A 126 7.20 17.70 5.00
N LEU A 127 7.93 18.25 5.97
CA LEU A 127 9.19 18.96 5.75
C LEU A 127 9.01 20.07 4.68
N TRP A 128 9.80 20.01 3.61
CA TRP A 128 9.78 20.95 2.48
C TRP A 128 8.78 20.55 1.39
N TYR A 129 8.17 19.36 1.48
CA TYR A 129 7.22 18.87 0.50
C TYR A 129 5.81 19.33 0.89
N THR A 130 5.15 19.96 -0.06
CA THR A 130 3.76 20.40 0.07
C THR A 130 2.87 19.55 -0.83
N PRO A 131 1.65 19.22 -0.41
CA PRO A 131 0.71 18.50 -1.26
C PRO A 131 0.44 19.29 -2.53
N THR A 132 0.17 18.56 -3.61
CA THR A 132 -0.20 19.13 -4.91
C THR A 132 -1.64 19.64 -4.94
N ASN A 133 -2.52 19.08 -4.11
CA ASN A 133 -3.96 19.40 -4.07
C ASN A 133 -4.64 19.27 -5.44
N PHE A 134 -4.28 18.24 -6.21
CA PHE A 134 -4.98 17.94 -7.45
C PHE A 134 -6.40 17.45 -7.20
N ASP A 135 -7.37 18.05 -7.89
CA ASP A 135 -8.70 17.47 -8.01
C ASP A 135 -8.68 16.40 -9.10
N TRP A 136 -8.34 15.16 -8.71
CA TRP A 136 -8.28 14.00 -9.60
C TRP A 136 -9.62 13.70 -10.29
N THR A 137 -10.73 14.25 -9.80
CA THR A 137 -12.05 14.06 -10.43
C THR A 137 -12.22 14.84 -11.73
N ARG A 138 -11.34 15.80 -12.01
CA ARG A 138 -11.40 16.67 -13.20
C ARG A 138 -10.40 16.31 -14.29
N ILE A 139 -9.54 15.32 -14.05
CA ILE A 139 -8.46 14.95 -14.95
C ILE A 139 -8.84 13.66 -15.65
N TYR A 140 -9.08 13.75 -16.96
CA TYR A 140 -9.49 12.59 -17.76
C TYR A 140 -8.46 12.24 -18.85
N THR A 141 -7.64 13.21 -19.27
CA THR A 141 -6.58 13.03 -20.26
C THR A 141 -5.19 13.42 -19.72
N LEU A 142 -4.13 12.93 -20.38
CA LEU A 142 -2.76 13.34 -20.06
C LEU A 142 -2.51 14.81 -20.40
N ASP A 143 -3.24 15.37 -21.36
CA ASP A 143 -3.13 16.79 -21.71
C ASP A 143 -3.71 17.68 -20.61
N ASP A 144 -4.88 17.32 -20.06
CA ASP A 144 -5.44 17.97 -18.88
C ASP A 144 -4.45 17.91 -17.71
N PHE A 145 -3.83 16.74 -17.51
CA PHE A 145 -2.81 16.58 -16.48
C PHE A 145 -1.62 17.52 -16.72
N ASN A 146 -1.07 17.54 -17.94
CA ASN A 146 0.09 18.35 -18.33
C ASN A 146 -0.11 19.85 -18.14
N GLU A 147 -1.31 20.35 -18.44
CA GLU A 147 -1.67 21.76 -18.24
C GLU A 147 -1.69 22.11 -16.75
N LEU A 148 -2.19 21.20 -15.92
CA LEU A 148 -2.38 21.42 -14.48
C LEU A 148 -1.11 21.16 -13.65
N ILE A 149 -0.04 20.56 -14.21
CA ILE A 149 1.22 20.30 -13.47
C ILE A 149 1.82 21.60 -12.90
N PRO A 150 1.97 21.71 -11.56
CA PRO A 150 2.68 22.82 -10.94
C PRO A 150 4.08 22.97 -11.50
N THR A 151 4.49 24.21 -11.79
CA THR A 151 5.81 24.53 -12.35
C THR A 151 6.98 23.91 -11.57
N ARG A 152 6.84 23.79 -10.24
CA ARG A 152 7.83 23.15 -9.35
C ARG A 152 8.04 21.64 -9.62
N LEU A 153 7.02 20.93 -10.10
CA LEU A 153 7.06 19.47 -10.32
C LEU A 153 7.35 19.10 -11.77
N ARG A 154 7.19 20.06 -12.69
CA ARG A 154 7.34 19.89 -14.15
C ARG A 154 8.71 19.36 -14.59
N ARG A 155 9.78 19.58 -13.81
CA ARG A 155 11.13 19.03 -14.11
C ARG A 155 11.22 17.51 -13.94
N SER A 156 10.48 16.95 -12.97
CA SER A 156 10.48 15.49 -12.73
C SER A 156 9.64 14.74 -13.77
N THR A 157 8.54 15.34 -14.22
CA THR A 157 7.57 14.71 -15.12
C THR A 157 7.92 14.82 -16.61
N LYS A 158 8.59 15.90 -17.05
CA LYS A 158 9.00 16.06 -18.47
C LYS A 158 9.92 14.92 -18.98
N SER A 159 10.70 14.30 -18.11
CA SER A 159 11.55 13.16 -18.47
C SER A 159 10.77 11.91 -18.85
N SER A 160 9.59 11.70 -18.25
CA SER A 160 8.78 10.50 -18.41
C SER A 160 7.74 10.69 -19.54
N LEU A 161 7.10 11.87 -19.58
CA LEU A 161 6.10 12.20 -20.60
C LEU A 161 6.64 12.31 -22.03
N ASN A 162 7.90 12.74 -22.22
CA ASN A 162 8.49 12.89 -23.56
C ASN A 162 8.74 11.55 -24.27
N ASN A 163 8.72 10.43 -23.55
CA ASN A 163 8.92 9.09 -24.11
C ASN A 163 7.61 8.45 -24.57
N LEU A 164 6.45 9.04 -24.25
CA LEU A 164 5.14 8.45 -24.56
C LEU A 164 4.78 8.58 -26.05
N PRO A 165 4.40 7.49 -26.73
CA PRO A 165 3.94 7.53 -28.11
C PRO A 165 2.60 8.28 -28.20
N LYS A 166 2.57 9.34 -29.00
CA LYS A 166 1.43 10.29 -29.20
C LYS A 166 0.13 9.66 -29.72
N HIS A 167 0.11 8.36 -30.03
CA HIS A 167 -1.01 7.68 -30.70
C HIS A 167 -1.66 6.53 -29.88
N SER A 168 -1.36 6.40 -28.59
CA SER A 168 -1.82 5.24 -27.79
C SER A 168 -3.21 5.39 -27.14
N PHE A 169 -4.14 6.10 -27.79
CA PHE A 169 -5.51 6.30 -27.29
C PHE A 169 -6.57 5.95 -28.34
N ASN A 170 -6.71 4.66 -28.64
CA ASN A 170 -8.04 4.10 -28.88
C ASN A 170 -8.27 3.09 -27.77
N VAL A 171 -9.26 3.38 -26.92
CA VAL A 171 -9.73 2.52 -25.83
C VAL A 171 -10.27 1.20 -26.37
#